data_AF-A0A937M7L6-F1
#
_entry.id   AF-A0A937M7L6-F1
#
_cell.length_a   1.000
_cell.length_b   1.000
_cell.length_c   1.000
_cell.angle_alpha   90.00
_cell.angle_beta   90.00
_cell.angle_gamma   90.00
#
_symmetry.space_group_name_H-M   'P 1'
#
loop_
_entity.id
_entity.type
_entity.pdbx_description
1 polymer ?
#
loop_
_entity_poly.entity_id
_entity_poly.type
_entity_poly.pdbx_seq_one_letter_code
_entity_poly.pdbx_strand_id
1 'polypeptide(L)'
;MLDALSITASAYSTGESVSFYQGVKGLKDWEGPHRIGRRSQITHSHLLASAALPVLFPSVKIGNQFYGDGAVRQLAPTSTPIHLGATRLLAVGVSGNRTKAPLENKMTEAPPLSQIIGHMLNSAFVDTLDNNLEFLRDMNEVLDFVPEHV
;
A
#
# COMPACT_ATOMS: atom_id res chain seq x y z
N MET A 1 -3.96 -23.73 -4.45
CA MET A 1 -3.91 -22.98 -5.73
C MET A 1 -3.99 -21.49 -5.40
N LEU A 2 -3.49 -20.60 -6.26
CA LEU A 2 -3.54 -19.15 -6.04
C LEU A 2 -4.76 -18.56 -6.75
N ASP A 3 -5.65 -17.89 -6.02
CA ASP A 3 -6.89 -17.32 -6.58
C ASP A 3 -6.68 -15.95 -7.24
N ALA A 4 -5.74 -15.14 -6.72
CA ALA A 4 -5.41 -13.84 -7.27
C ALA A 4 -3.99 -13.39 -6.91
N LEU A 5 -3.42 -12.53 -7.77
CA LEU A 5 -2.20 -11.76 -7.56
C LEU A 5 -2.55 -10.28 -7.78
N SER A 6 -2.03 -9.39 -6.94
CA SER A 6 -2.13 -7.95 -7.14
C SER A 6 -0.80 -7.25 -6.96
N ILE A 7 -0.58 -6.22 -7.75
CA ILE A 7 0.56 -5.29 -7.65
C ILE A 7 0.00 -3.88 -7.62
N THR A 8 0.34 -3.13 -6.59
CA THR A 8 -0.10 -1.75 -6.42
C THR A 8 0.98 -0.80 -6.95
N ALA A 9 0.58 0.22 -7.72
CA ALA A 9 1.45 1.28 -8.19
C ALA A 9 0.69 2.62 -8.16
N SER A 10 1.40 3.74 -8.08
CA SER A 10 0.78 5.06 -7.94
C SER A 10 0.77 5.81 -9.25
N ALA A 11 -0.43 6.14 -9.73
CA ALA A 11 -0.62 6.85 -10.99
C ALA A 11 -0.30 8.33 -10.81
N TYR A 12 0.77 8.82 -11.43
CA TYR A 12 1.18 10.23 -11.31
C TYR A 12 0.22 11.20 -11.98
N SER A 13 -0.49 10.76 -13.03
CA SER A 13 -1.43 11.60 -13.76
C SER A 13 -2.71 11.90 -12.98
N THR A 14 -3.15 10.99 -12.12
CA THR A 14 -4.43 11.11 -11.38
C THR A 14 -4.25 11.21 -9.88
N GLY A 15 -3.08 10.85 -9.35
CA GLY A 15 -2.82 10.77 -7.91
C GLY A 15 -3.47 9.56 -7.22
N GLU A 16 -3.99 8.61 -8.01
CA GLU A 16 -4.66 7.39 -7.55
C GLU A 16 -3.66 6.26 -7.25
N SER A 17 -3.92 5.50 -6.18
CA SER A 17 -3.26 4.22 -5.94
C SER A 17 -3.99 3.12 -6.71
N VAL A 18 -3.31 2.48 -7.66
CA VAL A 18 -3.93 1.48 -8.56
C VAL A 18 -3.42 0.09 -8.21
N SER A 19 -4.30 -0.76 -7.71
CA SER A 19 -4.06 -2.19 -7.51
C SER A 19 -4.41 -2.95 -8.77
N PHE A 20 -3.40 -3.24 -9.59
CA PHE A 20 -3.55 -4.10 -10.75
C PHE A 20 -3.64 -5.54 -10.29
N TYR A 21 -4.69 -6.25 -10.68
CA TYR A 21 -4.86 -7.64 -10.25
C TYR A 21 -5.14 -8.60 -11.40
N GLN A 22 -4.67 -9.83 -11.24
CA GLN A 22 -4.99 -10.98 -12.07
C GLN A 22 -5.48 -12.10 -11.16
N GLY A 23 -6.61 -12.72 -11.48
CA GLY A 23 -7.17 -13.78 -10.64
C GLY A 23 -8.32 -14.51 -11.31
N VAL A 24 -8.94 -15.42 -10.56
CA VAL A 24 -10.07 -16.25 -11.00
C VAL A 24 -11.26 -15.42 -11.51
N LYS A 25 -12.17 -16.09 -12.20
CA LYS A 25 -13.43 -15.49 -12.66
C LYS A 25 -14.28 -15.07 -11.45
N GLY A 26 -15.04 -13.99 -11.61
CA GLY A 26 -15.94 -13.47 -10.57
C GLY A 26 -15.40 -12.31 -9.74
N LEU A 27 -14.08 -12.13 -9.66
CA LEU A 27 -13.49 -10.93 -9.04
C LEU A 27 -13.78 -9.69 -9.91
N LYS A 28 -14.26 -8.64 -9.26
CA LYS A 28 -14.66 -7.37 -9.89
C LYS A 28 -13.67 -6.27 -9.55
N ASP A 29 -13.59 -5.30 -10.45
CA ASP A 29 -12.91 -4.03 -10.18
C ASP A 29 -13.62 -3.31 -9.04
N TRP A 30 -12.85 -2.49 -8.30
CA TRP A 30 -13.37 -1.69 -7.20
C TRP A 30 -12.87 -0.25 -7.30
N GLU A 31 -13.59 0.63 -6.63
CA GLU A 31 -13.28 2.06 -6.54
C GLU A 31 -13.42 2.51 -5.09
N GLY A 32 -12.55 3.42 -4.68
CA GLY A 32 -12.58 4.06 -3.39
C GLY A 32 -11.86 5.40 -3.43
N PRO A 33 -11.89 6.16 -2.32
CA PRO A 33 -11.19 7.44 -2.25
C PRO A 33 -9.68 7.25 -2.49
N HIS A 34 -9.19 7.81 -3.60
CA HIS A 34 -7.79 7.77 -4.04
C HIS A 34 -7.19 6.37 -4.20
N ARG A 35 -8.04 5.36 -4.40
CA ARG A 35 -7.61 3.98 -4.64
C ARG A 35 -8.58 3.24 -5.55
N ILE A 36 -8.06 2.48 -6.49
CA ILE A 36 -8.87 1.67 -7.41
C ILE A 36 -8.24 0.30 -7.63
N GLY A 37 -9.08 -0.71 -7.87
CA GLY A 37 -8.66 -2.01 -8.36
C GLY A 37 -9.01 -2.17 -9.82
N ARG A 38 -8.04 -2.61 -10.63
CA ARG A 38 -8.24 -2.81 -12.06
C ARG A 38 -7.68 -4.15 -12.48
N ARG A 39 -8.53 -4.96 -13.12
CA ARG A 39 -8.09 -6.23 -13.70
C ARG A 39 -7.08 -5.95 -14.81
N SER A 40 -5.95 -6.63 -14.77
CA SER A 40 -4.88 -6.49 -15.76
C SER A 40 -4.15 -7.82 -15.95
N GLN A 41 -3.55 -8.01 -17.12
CA GLN A 41 -2.53 -9.04 -17.27
C GLN A 41 -1.25 -8.54 -16.62
N ILE A 42 -0.82 -9.21 -15.54
CA ILE A 42 0.36 -8.77 -14.81
C ILE A 42 1.62 -9.08 -15.62
N THR A 43 2.49 -8.07 -15.69
CA THR A 43 3.77 -8.11 -16.41
C THR A 43 4.87 -7.49 -15.53
N HIS A 44 6.13 -7.64 -15.94
CA HIS A 44 7.26 -7.01 -15.27
C HIS A 44 7.11 -5.47 -15.15
N SER A 45 6.41 -4.81 -16.07
CA SER A 45 6.19 -3.35 -16.01
C SER A 45 5.42 -2.94 -14.75
N HIS A 46 4.49 -3.78 -14.28
CA HIS A 46 3.76 -3.53 -13.03
C HIS A 46 4.68 -3.61 -11.81
N LEU A 47 5.61 -4.58 -11.79
CA LEU A 47 6.62 -4.70 -10.74
C LEU A 47 7.59 -3.50 -10.77
N LEU A 48 8.09 -3.14 -11.95
CA LEU A 48 8.97 -1.97 -12.11
C LEU A 48 8.28 -0.68 -11.65
N ALA A 49 7.00 -0.50 -12.00
CA ALA A 49 6.21 0.64 -11.53
C ALA A 49 6.10 0.64 -10.00
N SER A 50 5.67 -0.47 -9.41
CA SER A 50 5.48 -0.61 -7.96
C SER A 50 6.74 -0.35 -7.15
N ALA A 51 7.93 -0.64 -7.70
CA ALA A 51 9.22 -0.43 -7.05
C ALA A 51 9.93 0.87 -7.46
N ALA A 52 9.32 1.71 -8.29
CA ALA A 52 9.94 2.94 -8.81
C ALA A 52 9.96 4.06 -7.77
N LEU A 53 10.82 3.91 -6.75
CA LEU A 53 11.01 4.86 -5.67
C LEU A 53 11.20 6.29 -6.23
N PRO A 54 10.46 7.28 -5.71
CA PRO A 54 10.60 8.68 -6.13
C PRO A 54 12.06 9.12 -6.04
N VAL A 55 12.48 9.97 -7.00
CA VAL A 55 13.86 10.51 -7.11
C VAL A 55 14.90 9.48 -7.56
N LEU A 56 14.76 8.20 -7.20
CA LEU A 56 15.77 7.16 -7.49
C LEU A 56 15.53 6.45 -8.83
N PHE A 57 14.26 6.22 -9.20
CA PHE A 57 13.91 5.48 -10.40
C PHE A 57 12.94 6.26 -11.30
N PRO A 58 13.03 6.09 -12.63
CA PRO A 58 12.09 6.71 -13.55
C PRO A 58 10.69 6.10 -13.42
N SER A 59 9.67 6.88 -13.78
CA SER A 59 8.31 6.39 -13.87
C SER A 59 8.15 5.35 -14.99
N VAL A 60 7.21 4.43 -14.82
CA VAL A 60 6.93 3.36 -15.79
C VAL A 60 5.58 3.61 -16.44
N LYS A 61 5.54 3.54 -17.77
CA LYS A 61 4.31 3.68 -18.54
C LYS A 61 3.57 2.34 -18.61
N ILE A 62 2.31 2.32 -18.18
CA ILE A 62 1.41 1.17 -18.32
C ILE A 62 0.12 1.67 -18.97
N GLY A 63 -0.22 1.13 -20.14
CA GLY A 63 -1.29 1.70 -20.98
C GLY A 63 -1.02 3.18 -21.31
N ASN A 64 -1.93 4.06 -20.91
CA ASN A 64 -1.87 5.50 -21.18
C ASN A 64 -1.44 6.36 -19.98
N GLN A 65 -1.00 5.75 -18.88
CA GLN A 65 -0.63 6.47 -17.66
C GLN A 65 0.81 6.15 -17.24
N PHE A 66 1.41 7.09 -16.52
CA PHE A 66 2.71 6.91 -15.86
C PHE A 66 2.52 6.58 -14.40
N TYR A 67 3.24 5.57 -13.95
CA TYR A 67 3.17 5.05 -12.60
C TYR A 67 4.53 5.14 -11.92
N GLY A 68 4.50 5.33 -10.61
CA GLY A 68 5.65 5.19 -9.74
C GLY A 68 5.36 4.24 -8.60
N ASP A 69 6.25 4.28 -7.61
CA ASP A 69 6.23 3.41 -6.45
C ASP A 69 4.84 3.26 -5.81
N GLY A 70 4.49 2.01 -5.47
CA GLY A 70 3.16 1.64 -5.00
C GLY A 70 2.86 1.97 -3.55
N ALA A 71 3.88 2.22 -2.74
CA ALA A 71 3.72 2.63 -1.36
C ALA A 71 3.55 4.14 -1.22
N VAL A 72 3.95 4.92 -2.23
CA VAL A 72 3.56 6.33 -2.33
C VAL A 72 2.04 6.43 -2.30
N ARG A 73 1.47 6.99 -1.22
CA ARG A 73 0.02 7.14 -1.00
C ARG A 73 -0.77 5.82 -0.86
N GLN A 74 -0.16 4.73 -0.37
CA GLN A 74 -0.89 3.47 -0.15
C GLN A 74 -1.72 3.49 1.15
N LEU A 75 -2.85 4.17 1.17
CA LEU A 75 -3.63 4.42 2.39
C LEU A 75 -4.32 3.18 3.02
N ALA A 76 -4.57 2.13 2.23
CA ALA A 76 -5.31 0.94 2.69
C ALA A 76 -4.76 -0.35 2.06
N PRO A 77 -3.53 -0.76 2.39
CA PRO A 77 -2.90 -1.95 1.80
C PRO A 77 -3.71 -3.23 1.98
N THR A 78 -4.47 -3.36 3.08
CA THR A 78 -5.29 -4.55 3.35
C THR A 78 -6.60 -4.60 2.59
N SER A 79 -7.07 -3.48 2.02
CA SER A 79 -8.32 -3.45 1.25
C SER A 79 -8.25 -4.32 -0.01
N THR A 80 -7.08 -4.37 -0.65
CA THR A 80 -6.86 -5.13 -1.89
C THR A 80 -7.10 -6.63 -1.69
N PRO A 81 -6.43 -7.33 -0.74
CA PRO A 81 -6.70 -8.75 -0.53
C PRO A 81 -8.15 -9.03 -0.09
N ILE A 82 -8.79 -8.13 0.67
CA ILE A 82 -10.21 -8.26 1.04
C ILE A 82 -11.11 -8.21 -0.20
N HIS A 83 -10.90 -7.24 -1.11
CA HIS A 83 -11.63 -7.18 -2.39
C HIS A 83 -11.38 -8.40 -3.28
N LEU A 84 -10.23 -9.06 -3.13
CA LEU A 84 -9.88 -10.29 -3.82
C LEU A 84 -10.40 -11.56 -3.11
N GLY A 85 -11.19 -11.42 -2.04
CA GLY A 85 -11.89 -12.51 -1.36
C GLY A 85 -11.15 -13.10 -0.15
N ALA A 86 -10.09 -12.45 0.33
CA ALA A 86 -9.37 -12.93 1.52
C ALA A 86 -10.23 -12.77 2.79
N THR A 87 -10.37 -13.85 3.54
CA THR A 87 -11.03 -13.86 4.88
C THR A 87 -10.02 -13.87 6.03
N ARG A 88 -8.73 -14.09 5.72
CA ARG A 88 -7.60 -14.04 6.66
C ARG A 88 -6.41 -13.39 5.98
N LEU A 89 -5.66 -12.58 6.73
CA LEU A 89 -4.51 -11.84 6.22
C LEU A 89 -3.23 -12.25 6.97
N LEU A 90 -2.17 -12.53 6.20
CA LEU A 90 -0.80 -12.64 6.70
C LEU A 90 -0.01 -11.48 6.09
N ALA A 91 0.37 -10.50 6.91
CA ALA A 91 1.18 -9.37 6.48
C ALA A 91 2.66 -9.64 6.78
N VAL A 92 3.51 -9.46 5.76
CA VAL A 92 4.97 -9.56 5.88
C VAL A 92 5.56 -8.18 5.66
N GLY A 93 5.87 -7.49 6.76
CA GLY A 93 6.56 -6.20 6.74
C GLY A 93 8.08 -6.37 6.65
N VAL A 94 8.76 -5.39 6.07
CA VAL A 94 10.23 -5.31 5.98
C VAL A 94 10.84 -4.32 6.98
N SER A 95 10.02 -3.70 7.84
CA SER A 95 10.47 -2.70 8.80
C SER A 95 11.19 -3.35 10.00
N GLY A 96 12.43 -2.91 10.26
CA GLY A 96 13.21 -3.31 11.43
C GLY A 96 12.89 -2.50 12.71
N ASN A 97 11.98 -1.53 12.64
CA ASN A 97 11.75 -0.54 13.70
C ASN A 97 10.77 -1.01 14.79
N ARG A 98 11.02 -2.17 15.39
CA ARG A 98 10.29 -2.57 16.62
C ARG A 98 10.73 -1.81 17.87
N THR A 99 11.87 -1.14 17.81
CA THR A 99 12.35 -0.27 18.89
C THR A 99 11.94 1.17 18.59
N LYS A 100 10.92 1.68 19.31
CA LYS A 100 10.66 3.11 19.41
C LYS A 100 11.99 3.79 19.75
N ALA A 101 12.46 4.71 18.90
CA ALA A 101 13.57 5.56 19.25
C ALA A 101 13.21 6.28 20.58
N PRO A 102 14.15 6.41 21.54
CA PRO A 102 13.88 7.10 22.79
C PRO A 102 13.32 8.50 22.50
N LEU A 103 12.23 8.87 23.19
CA LEU A 103 11.62 10.21 23.09
C LEU A 103 12.61 11.34 23.41
N GLU A 104 13.73 11.02 24.07
CA GLU A 104 14.79 11.93 24.47
C GLU A 104 15.89 12.14 23.41
N ASN A 105 15.70 11.71 22.16
CA ASN A 105 16.67 11.97 21.10
C ASN A 105 16.69 13.46 20.74
N LYS A 106 17.39 14.27 21.56
CA LYS A 106 17.58 15.70 21.36
C LYS A 106 18.53 15.89 20.19
N MET A 107 17.99 16.11 18.99
CA MET A 107 18.76 16.66 17.89
C MET A 107 19.28 18.04 18.30
N THR A 108 20.60 18.17 18.41
CA THR A 108 21.29 19.43 18.72
C THR A 108 21.42 20.35 17.51
N GLU A 109 21.23 19.83 16.30
CA GLU A 109 21.35 20.58 15.03
C GLU A 109 20.18 20.27 14.08
N ALA A 110 19.90 21.20 13.17
CA ALA A 110 18.89 21.00 12.13
C ALA A 110 19.29 19.88 11.16
N PRO A 111 18.37 18.99 10.76
CA PRO A 111 18.71 17.88 9.88
C PRO A 111 19.07 18.38 8.47
N PRO A 112 20.06 17.77 7.80
CA PRO A 112 20.30 18.02 6.38
C PRO A 112 19.12 17.57 5.53
N LEU A 113 18.97 18.16 4.34
CA LEU A 113 17.90 17.83 3.39
C LEU A 113 17.83 16.33 3.06
N SER A 114 18.96 15.64 2.97
CA SER A 114 19.03 14.19 2.74
C SER A 114 18.36 13.38 3.86
N GLN A 115 18.52 13.81 5.12
CA GLN A 115 17.87 13.16 6.26
C GLN A 115 16.36 13.44 6.27
N ILE A 116 15.94 14.65 5.90
CA ILE A 116 14.51 14.99 5.74
C ILE A 116 13.87 14.12 4.64
N ILE A 117 14.52 14.03 3.47
CA ILE A 117 14.05 13.19 2.36
C ILE A 117 14.00 11.71 2.79
N GLY A 118 15.04 11.21 3.44
CA GLY A 118 15.07 9.83 3.96
C GLY A 118 13.94 9.55 4.95
N HIS A 119 13.63 10.50 5.83
CA HIS A 119 12.51 10.39 6.76
C HIS A 119 11.16 10.43 6.04
N MET A 120 10.97 11.31 5.05
CA MET A 120 9.74 11.36 4.25
C MET A 120 9.50 10.06 3.49
N LEU A 121 10.57 9.50 2.91
CA LEU A 121 10.53 8.20 2.26
C LEU A 121 10.13 7.11 3.27
N ASN A 122 10.85 6.98 4.39
CA ASN A 122 10.55 5.95 5.41
C ASN A 122 9.10 6.02 5.92
N SER A 123 8.58 7.22 6.18
CA SER A 123 7.20 7.40 6.63
C SER A 123 6.14 7.06 5.57
N ALA A 124 6.43 7.30 4.29
CA ALA A 124 5.52 6.86 3.22
C ALA A 124 5.41 5.32 3.16
N PHE A 125 6.50 4.60 3.45
CA PHE A 125 6.58 3.13 3.32
C PHE A 125 6.08 2.35 4.53
N VAL A 126 6.54 2.72 5.73
CA VAL A 126 6.41 1.87 6.92
C VAL A 126 5.12 2.19 7.70
N ASP A 127 4.82 3.47 7.88
CA ASP A 127 3.78 3.89 8.81
C ASP A 127 2.36 3.51 8.33
N THR A 128 2.16 3.37 7.02
CA THR A 128 0.81 3.16 6.47
C THR A 128 0.29 1.73 6.66
N LEU A 129 1.16 0.72 6.61
CA LEU A 129 0.74 -0.68 6.80
C LEU A 129 0.36 -0.96 8.25
N ASP A 130 1.17 -0.50 9.20
CA ASP A 130 0.95 -0.74 10.63
C ASP A 130 -0.37 -0.11 11.09
N ASN A 131 -0.60 1.16 10.75
CA ASN A 131 -1.86 1.86 11.04
C ASN A 131 -3.07 1.15 10.42
N ASN A 132 -2.93 0.63 9.19
CA ASN A 132 -4.04 -0.04 8.52
C ASN A 132 -4.34 -1.43 9.11
N LEU A 133 -3.33 -2.12 9.62
CA LEU A 133 -3.51 -3.40 10.34
C LEU A 133 -4.14 -3.19 11.72
N GLU A 134 -3.76 -2.13 12.43
CA GLU A 134 -4.39 -1.73 13.70
C GLU A 134 -5.88 -1.45 13.49
N PHE A 135 -6.23 -0.59 12.53
CA PHE A 135 -7.62 -0.33 12.17
C PHE A 135 -8.42 -1.61 11.86
N LEU A 136 -7.84 -2.56 11.12
CA LEU A 136 -8.53 -3.83 10.84
C LEU A 136 -8.73 -4.69 12.09
N ARG A 137 -7.80 -4.66 13.05
CA ARG A 137 -7.96 -5.39 14.32
C ARG A 137 -9.09 -4.78 15.14
N ASP A 138 -9.09 -3.46 15.28
CA ASP A 138 -10.14 -2.74 15.98
C ASP A 138 -11.52 -3.01 15.35
N MET A 139 -11.59 -3.00 14.01
CA MET A 139 -12.82 -3.33 13.30
C MET A 139 -13.29 -4.76 13.56
N ASN A 140 -12.39 -5.74 13.62
CA ASN A 140 -12.74 -7.12 13.96
C ASN A 140 -13.28 -7.23 15.39
N GLU A 141 -12.67 -6.52 16.35
CA GLU A 141 -13.17 -6.49 17.73
C GLU A 141 -14.56 -5.84 17.81
N VAL A 142 -14.81 -4.77 17.07
CA VAL A 142 -16.13 -4.12 17.01
C VAL A 142 -17.20 -5.07 16.44
N LEU A 143 -16.86 -5.85 15.42
CA LEU A 143 -17.79 -6.80 14.80
C LEU A 143 -18.30 -7.87 15.78
N ASP A 144 -17.51 -8.25 16.79
CA ASP A 144 -17.95 -9.18 17.84
C ASP A 144 -19.13 -8.64 18.68
N PHE A 145 -19.33 -7.32 18.69
CA PHE A 145 -20.43 -6.66 19.40
C PHE A 145 -21.60 -6.27 18.49
N VAL A 146 -21.50 -6.48 17.18
CA VAL A 146 -22.61 -6.24 16.24
C VAL A 146 -23.53 -7.48 16.25
N PRO A 147 -24.81 -7.35 16.63
CA PRO A 147 -25.74 -8.48 16.59
C PRO A 147 -25.82 -9.06 15.17
N GLU A 148 -25.88 -10.39 15.03
CA GLU A 148 -25.94 -11.09 13.73
C GLU A 148 -27.28 -10.87 12.97
N HIS A 149 -27.87 -9.68 12.95
CA HIS A 149 -29.27 -9.50 12.54
C HIS A 149 -29.49 -8.17 11.79
N VAL A 150 -29.29 -8.20 10.46
CA VAL A 150 -30.20 -7.60 9.44
C VAL A 150 -30.29 -8.55 8.26
#